data_AF-A0A370N9D5-F1
#
_entry.id   AF-A0A370N9D5-F1
#
_cell.length_a   1.000
_cell.length_b   1.000
_cell.length_c   1.000
_cell.angle_alpha   90.00
_cell.angle_beta   90.00
_cell.angle_gamma   90.00
#
_symmetry.space_group_name_H-M   'P 1'
#
loop_
_entity.id
_entity.type
_entity.pdbx_description
1 polymer ?
#
loop_
_entity_poly.entity_id
_entity_poly.type
_entity_poly.pdbx_seq_one_letter_code
_entity_poly.pdbx_strand_id
1 'polypeptide(L)'
;MSQVCQACGACCAHFRVSFYWGETDLQALGSVPEALTVPVSPHRVAMRGTEVKPVRCVALTGEIGCSVACSIYELRSTTCRDFEAGTDRCNQARLAHGLDAIEAAAPPEGVS
;
A
#
# COMPACT_ATOMS: atom_id res chain seq x y z
N MET A 1 -2.80 -8.60 -2.58
CA MET A 1 -3.67 -7.78 -3.44
C MET A 1 -4.79 -8.67 -3.84
N SER A 2 -5.96 -8.41 -3.28
CA SER A 2 -7.19 -8.84 -3.92
C SER A 2 -7.27 -8.20 -5.31
N GLN A 3 -8.04 -8.83 -6.21
CA GLN A 3 -8.34 -8.31 -7.54
C GLN A 3 -8.82 -6.84 -7.51
N VAL A 4 -9.56 -6.47 -6.47
CA VAL A 4 -10.04 -5.11 -6.20
C VAL A 4 -8.88 -4.10 -6.09
N CYS A 5 -7.80 -4.45 -5.40
CA CYS A 5 -6.68 -3.54 -5.20
C CYS A 5 -5.85 -3.36 -6.49
N GLN A 6 -5.83 -4.37 -7.37
CA GLN A 6 -5.20 -4.29 -8.69
C GLN A 6 -6.03 -3.47 -9.71
N ALA A 7 -7.32 -3.25 -9.43
CA ALA A 7 -8.19 -2.41 -10.26
C ALA A 7 -8.24 -0.94 -9.82
N CYS A 8 -7.89 -0.61 -8.56
CA CYS A 8 -8.09 0.76 -8.04
C CYS A 8 -6.80 1.56 -7.77
N GLY A 9 -5.80 1.02 -7.07
CA GLY A 9 -4.59 1.76 -6.69
C GLY A 9 -4.77 2.90 -5.68
N ALA A 10 -5.99 3.11 -5.16
CA ALA A 10 -6.33 4.29 -4.37
C ALA A 10 -5.50 4.46 -3.09
N CYS A 11 -5.23 3.37 -2.35
CA CYS A 11 -4.45 3.45 -1.10
C CYS A 11 -3.00 3.90 -1.36
N CYS A 12 -2.37 3.42 -2.42
CA CYS A 12 -1.03 3.81 -2.87
C CYS A 12 -0.95 5.26 -3.36
N ALA A 13 -2.09 5.87 -3.66
CA ALA A 13 -2.21 7.25 -4.11
C ALA A 13 -2.86 8.19 -3.06
N HIS A 14 -3.11 7.70 -1.84
CA HIS A 14 -3.81 8.49 -0.83
C HIS A 14 -3.08 8.54 0.52
N PHE A 15 -2.45 7.43 0.95
CA PHE A 15 -1.82 7.34 2.26
C PHE A 15 -0.29 7.40 2.19
N ARG A 16 0.31 8.05 3.19
CA ARG A 16 1.73 7.88 3.48
C ARG A 16 1.99 6.45 3.95
N VAL A 17 2.84 5.71 3.23
CA VAL A 17 3.21 4.35 3.61
C VAL A 17 4.44 4.41 4.48
N SER A 18 4.28 4.51 5.80
CA SER A 18 5.37 4.53 6.78
C SER A 18 5.45 3.23 7.57
N PHE A 19 6.65 2.67 7.71
CA PHE A 19 6.88 1.37 8.36
C PHE A 19 8.27 1.32 9.03
N TYR A 20 8.59 0.21 9.71
CA TYR A 20 9.86 0.09 10.44
C TYR A 20 11.02 -0.03 9.44
N TRP A 21 12.11 0.71 9.64
CA TRP A 21 13.25 0.70 8.72
C TRP A 21 13.86 -0.70 8.52
N GLY A 22 13.77 -1.57 9.53
CA GLY A 22 14.29 -2.93 9.44
C GLY A 22 13.51 -3.89 8.54
N GLU A 23 12.38 -3.47 7.99
CA GLU A 23 11.70 -4.22 6.91
C GLU A 23 12.35 -4.00 5.54
N THR A 24 13.31 -3.07 5.43
CA THR A 24 14.08 -2.83 4.20
C THR A 24 15.22 -3.82 4.01
N ASP A 25 15.68 -3.97 2.77
CA ASP A 25 16.84 -4.80 2.39
C ASP A 25 18.18 -4.34 2.98
N LEU A 26 18.21 -3.25 3.75
CA LEU A 26 19.32 -2.93 4.66
C LEU A 26 19.49 -3.95 5.80
N GLN A 27 18.48 -4.75 6.09
CA GLN A 27 18.52 -5.80 7.11
C GLN A 27 18.37 -7.17 6.48
N ALA A 28 19.06 -8.17 7.04
CA ALA A 28 19.08 -9.53 6.50
C ALA A 28 17.69 -10.20 6.40
N LEU A 29 16.73 -9.78 7.22
CA LEU A 29 15.34 -10.28 7.22
C LEU A 29 14.34 -9.31 6.57
N GLY A 30 14.81 -8.15 6.11
CA GLY A 30 13.98 -7.19 5.39
C GLY A 30 13.89 -7.53 3.90
N SER A 31 12.87 -7.00 3.24
CA SER A 31 12.60 -7.27 1.84
C SER A 31 12.33 -6.02 1.00
N VAL A 32 11.90 -4.92 1.62
CA VAL A 32 11.55 -3.70 0.88
C VAL A 32 12.83 -3.05 0.34
N PRO A 33 12.95 -2.78 -0.97
CA PRO A 33 14.14 -2.13 -1.51
C PRO A 33 14.33 -0.75 -0.90
N GLU A 34 15.44 -0.52 -0.19
CA GLU A 34 15.74 0.74 0.49
C GLU A 34 15.72 1.94 -0.47
N ALA A 35 16.18 1.74 -1.71
CA ALA A 35 16.20 2.78 -2.74
C ALA A 35 14.81 3.38 -3.04
N LEU A 36 13.74 2.62 -2.78
CA LEU A 36 12.35 3.05 -2.96
C LEU A 36 11.76 3.72 -1.70
N THR A 37 12.57 3.93 -0.67
CA THR A 37 12.16 4.50 0.61
C THR A 37 12.84 5.84 0.89
N VAL A 38 12.31 6.57 1.86
CA VAL A 38 12.88 7.80 2.42
C VAL A 38 12.82 7.75 3.94
N PRO A 39 13.87 8.21 4.66
CA PRO A 39 13.84 8.26 6.12
C PRO A 39 12.80 9.29 6.62
N VAL A 40 12.06 8.91 7.66
CA VAL A 40 11.06 9.77 8.33
C VAL A 40 11.48 10.08 9.76
N SER A 41 12.06 9.11 10.44
CA SER A 41 12.61 9.24 11.79
C SER A 41 13.70 8.17 11.99
N PRO A 42 14.45 8.18 13.11
CA PRO A 42 15.51 7.18 13.36
C PRO A 42 15.06 5.72 13.29
N HIS A 43 13.76 5.44 13.42
CA HIS A 43 13.21 4.08 13.42
C HIS A 43 12.18 3.85 12.31
N ARG A 44 11.90 4.83 11.44
CA ARG A 44 10.86 4.71 10.42
C ARG A 44 11.32 5.25 9.08
N VAL A 45 10.94 4.53 8.04
CA VAL A 45 11.01 4.97 6.65
C VAL A 45 9.60 5.11 6.08
N ALA A 46 9.47 5.80 4.96
CA ALA A 46 8.28 5.78 4.14
C ALA A 46 8.61 5.37 2.71
N MET A 47 7.65 4.78 1.98
CA MET A 47 7.79 4.64 0.54
C MET A 47 7.89 6.03 -0.10
N ARG A 48 8.87 6.21 -0.99
CA ARG A 48 9.08 7.43 -1.76
C ARG A 48 7.83 7.77 -2.59
N GLY A 49 7.53 9.06 -2.69
CA GLY A 49 6.32 9.59 -3.33
C GLY A 49 5.09 9.57 -2.41
N THR A 50 5.23 9.19 -1.14
CA THR A 50 4.11 9.18 -0.18
C THR A 50 4.29 10.16 0.99
N GLU A 51 5.44 10.82 1.06
CA GLU A 51 5.82 11.76 2.11
C GLU A 51 5.05 13.09 2.07
N VAL A 52 4.57 13.50 0.89
CA VAL A 52 3.85 14.76 0.66
C VAL A 52 2.62 14.53 -0.22
N LYS A 53 1.70 15.49 -0.21
CA LYS A 53 0.54 15.50 -1.13
C LYS A 53 0.90 16.28 -2.41
N PRO A 54 0.41 15.85 -3.59
CA PRO A 54 -0.38 14.65 -3.83
C PRO A 54 0.45 13.37 -3.65
N VAL A 55 -0.15 12.36 -3.02
CA VAL A 55 0.50 11.07 -2.72
C VAL A 55 0.49 10.21 -3.98
N ARG A 56 1.63 9.64 -4.32
CA ARG A 56 1.73 8.56 -5.31
C ARG A 56 2.98 7.72 -5.04
N CYS A 57 2.78 6.54 -4.46
CA CYS A 57 3.87 5.60 -4.18
C CYS A 57 4.70 5.31 -5.45
N VAL A 58 6.04 5.38 -5.33
CA VAL A 58 6.98 5.11 -6.43
C VAL A 58 6.80 3.71 -7.03
N ALA A 59 6.36 2.74 -6.23
CA ALA A 59 6.13 1.36 -6.68
C ALA A 59 4.79 1.15 -7.39
N LEU A 60 3.89 2.15 -7.40
CA LEU A 60 2.61 2.06 -8.09
C LEU A 60 2.80 2.24 -9.59
N THR A 61 2.48 1.22 -10.37
CA THR A 61 2.43 1.26 -11.84
C THR A 61 0.98 1.27 -12.33
N GLY A 62 0.76 1.77 -13.53
CA GLY A 62 -0.57 1.86 -14.14
C GLY A 62 -1.38 3.09 -13.71
N GLU A 63 -2.69 3.02 -13.94
CA GLU A 63 -3.64 4.11 -13.83
C GLU A 63 -4.67 3.84 -12.72
N ILE A 64 -4.78 4.79 -11.80
CA ILE A 64 -5.70 4.72 -10.65
C ILE A 64 -7.13 4.63 -11.15
N GLY A 65 -7.90 3.69 -10.61
CA GLY A 65 -9.29 3.44 -11.02
C GLY A 65 -9.46 2.58 -12.28
N CYS A 66 -8.37 2.23 -12.97
CA CYS A 66 -8.42 1.39 -14.18
C CYS A 66 -7.69 0.06 -13.98
N SER A 67 -6.36 0.11 -13.95
CA SER A 67 -5.51 -1.07 -13.80
C SER A 67 -4.16 -0.64 -13.24
N VAL A 68 -3.79 -1.23 -12.12
CA VAL A 68 -2.56 -0.92 -11.41
C VAL A 68 -1.82 -2.19 -10.99
N ALA A 69 -0.52 -2.03 -10.76
CA ALA A 69 0.30 -3.03 -10.14
C ALA A 69 1.26 -2.39 -9.13
N CYS A 70 1.78 -3.23 -8.23
CA CYS A 70 2.92 -2.86 -7.40
C CYS A 70 4.17 -3.52 -8.00
N SER A 71 5.16 -2.73 -8.41
CA SER A 71 6.40 -3.24 -9.00
C SER A 71 7.23 -4.10 -8.04
N ILE A 72 6.97 -4.00 -6.73
CA ILE A 72 7.64 -4.74 -5.66
C ILE A 72 6.66 -5.62 -4.87
N TYR A 73 5.62 -6.15 -5.52
CA TYR A 73 4.48 -6.78 -4.85
C TYR A 73 4.86 -7.88 -3.82
N GLU A 74 5.85 -8.72 -4.14
CA GLU A 74 6.37 -9.77 -3.26
C GLU A 74 7.34 -9.27 -2.18
N LEU A 75 7.79 -8.02 -2.27
CA LEU A 75 8.76 -7.37 -1.40
C LEU A 75 8.11 -6.24 -0.58
N ARG A 76 6.79 -6.20 -0.50
CA ARG A 76 6.04 -5.17 0.21
C ARG A 76 6.29 -5.23 1.71
N SER A 77 6.27 -4.06 2.35
CA SER A 77 6.22 -3.96 3.82
C SER A 77 4.94 -4.58 4.38
N THR A 78 4.99 -4.97 5.65
CA THR A 78 3.85 -5.45 6.43
C THR A 78 2.66 -4.50 6.34
N THR A 79 2.88 -3.19 6.48
CA THR A 79 1.84 -2.15 6.34
C THR A 79 1.08 -2.22 5.01
N CYS A 80 1.75 -2.60 3.92
CA CYS A 80 1.12 -2.80 2.61
C CYS A 80 0.45 -4.17 2.48
N ARG A 81 0.96 -5.20 3.15
CA ARG A 81 0.40 -6.57 3.11
C ARG A 81 -0.88 -6.68 3.92
N ASP A 82 -0.89 -6.07 5.10
CA ASP A 82 -1.99 -6.12 6.07
C ASP A 82 -3.12 -5.13 5.73
N PHE A 83 -3.00 -4.40 4.61
CA PHE A 83 -4.04 -3.49 4.17
C PHE A 83 -5.21 -4.24 3.54
N GLU A 84 -6.35 -4.22 4.21
CA GLU A 84 -7.57 -4.94 3.81
C GLU A 84 -8.51 -4.08 2.95
N ALA A 85 -9.04 -4.70 1.90
CA ALA A 85 -10.00 -4.08 0.99
C ALA A 85 -11.39 -3.95 1.65
N GLY A 86 -12.08 -2.83 1.39
CA GLY A 86 -13.43 -2.56 1.89
C GLY A 86 -13.54 -2.13 3.35
N THR A 87 -12.41 -2.03 4.05
CA THR A 87 -12.34 -1.31 5.33
C THR A 87 -12.65 0.18 5.17
N ASP A 88 -13.00 0.86 6.27
CA ASP A 88 -13.25 2.31 6.25
C ASP A 88 -12.09 3.11 5.65
N ARG A 89 -10.84 2.74 5.95
CA ARG A 89 -9.65 3.39 5.36
C ARG A 89 -9.52 3.10 3.87
N CYS A 90 -9.86 1.89 3.42
CA CYS A 90 -9.90 1.56 2.00
C CYS A 90 -10.93 2.46 1.29
N ASN A 91 -12.15 2.52 1.82
CA ASN A 91 -13.24 3.30 1.23
C ASN A 91 -12.96 4.81 1.28
N GLN A 92 -12.31 5.31 2.33
CA GLN A 92 -11.83 6.71 2.38
C GLN A 92 -10.88 7.03 1.22
N ALA A 93 -9.91 6.15 0.95
CA ALA A 93 -8.98 6.35 -0.16
C ALA A 93 -9.69 6.27 -1.51
N ARG A 94 -10.61 5.31 -1.69
CA ARG A 94 -11.40 5.14 -2.92
C ARG A 94 -12.21 6.40 -3.23
N LEU A 95 -12.98 6.90 -2.25
CA LEU A 95 -13.80 8.10 -2.40
C LEU A 95 -12.96 9.34 -2.71
N ALA A 96 -11.78 9.47 -2.09
CA ALA A 96 -10.86 10.58 -2.37
C ALA A 96 -10.31 10.58 -3.81
N HIS A 97 -10.39 9.44 -4.51
CA HIS A 97 -10.01 9.27 -5.92
C HIS A 97 -11.23 9.10 -6.84
N GLY A 98 -12.44 9.41 -6.37
CA GLY A 98 -13.67 9.32 -7.17
C GLY A 98 -14.16 7.90 -7.44
N LEU A 99 -13.71 6.93 -6.66
CA LEU A 99 -14.12 5.53 -6.77
C LEU A 99 -15.16 5.17 -5.73
N ASP A 100 -16.12 4.33 -6.10
CA ASP A 100 -17.19 3.88 -5.21
C ASP A 100 -16.65 3.08 -4.03
N ALA A 101 -17.29 3.21 -2.87
CA ALA A 101 -17.03 2.34 -1.73
C ALA A 101 -17.36 0.88 -2.08
N ILE A 102 -16.68 -0.05 -1.43
CA ILE A 102 -16.92 -1.48 -1.56
C ILE A 102 -17.09 -2.11 -0.19
N GLU A 103 -17.78 -3.25 -0.15
CA GLU A 103 -17.89 -4.06 1.06
C GLU A 103 -16.56 -4.73 1.38
N ALA A 104 -16.27 -4.90 2.67
CA ALA A 104 -15.15 -5.70 3.11
C ALA A 104 -15.35 -7.15 2.65
N ALA A 105 -14.27 -7.81 2.23
CA ALA A 105 -14.35 -9.23 1.94
C ALA A 105 -14.82 -9.97 3.20
N ALA A 106 -15.84 -10.82 3.06
CA ALA A 106 -16.27 -11.67 4.15
C ALA A 106 -15.08 -12.52 4.64
N PRO A 107 -14.95 -12.77 5.96
CA PRO A 107 -13.94 -13.69 6.46
C PRO A 107 -14.15 -15.07 5.81
N PRO A 108 -13.07 -15.85 5.58
CA PRO A 108 -13.22 -17.19 5.03
C PRO A 108 -14.11 -18.03 5.95
N GLU A 109 -15.23 -18.52 5.43
CA GLU A 109 -16.08 -19.46 6.16
C GLU A 109 -15.28 -20.74 6.46
N GLY A 110 -15.09 -21.06 7.74
CA GLY A 110 -14.67 -22.39 8.18
C GLY A 110 -13.19 -22.60 8.53
N VAL A 111 -12.75 -22.00 9.64
CA VAL A 111 -11.75 -22.67 10.50
C VAL A 111 -12.45 -23.04 11.79
N SER A 112 -12.94 -24.28 11.83
CA SER A 112 -13.29 -25.00 13.07
C SER A 112 -12.07 -25.70 13.63
#